data_AF-A0A7Y6XN93-F1
#
_entry.id   AF-A0A7Y6XN93-F1
#
_cell.length_a   1.000
_cell.length_b   1.000
_cell.length_c   1.000
_cell.angle_alpha   90.00
_cell.angle_beta   90.00
_cell.angle_gamma   90.00
#
_symmetry.space_group_name_H-M   'P 1'
#
loop_
_entity.id
_entity.type
_entity.pdbx_description
1 polymer ?
#
loop_
_entity_poly.entity_id
_entity_poly.type
_entity_poly.pdbx_seq_one_letter_code
_entity_poly.pdbx_strand_id
1 'polypeptide(L)'
;THAVAPYKVGKVALTQKADGTTYFLYMADEDEKTMPSQIHFKSLKPQANAKVRLLGGRNLSWKEEDDGFVVNIPAKWQKTPPADYVWVFEVSKLN
;
A
#
# COMPACT_ATOMS: atom_id res chain seq x y z
N THR A 1 0.31 13.19 -9.79
CA THR A 1 -0.49 12.82 -8.60
C THR A 1 -0.52 14.02 -7.66
N HIS A 2 -1.47 14.10 -6.74
CA HIS A 2 -1.51 15.10 -5.67
C HIS A 2 -1.56 14.41 -4.30
N ALA A 3 -1.09 15.08 -3.24
CA ALA A 3 -1.14 14.52 -1.89
C ALA A 3 -2.58 14.50 -1.35
N VAL A 4 -2.97 13.44 -0.64
CA VAL A 4 -4.34 13.26 -0.11
C VAL A 4 -4.31 13.19 1.40
N ALA A 5 -5.24 13.86 2.07
CA ALA A 5 -5.44 13.73 3.51
C ALA A 5 -5.67 12.25 3.89
N PRO A 6 -5.13 11.77 5.03
CA PRO A 6 -4.43 12.50 6.09
C PRO A 6 -2.95 12.81 5.82
N TYR A 7 -2.49 12.76 4.56
CA TYR A 7 -1.13 13.08 4.09
C TYR A 7 -0.06 12.06 4.53
N LYS A 8 -0.03 11.70 5.82
CA LYS A 8 0.80 10.62 6.37
C LYS A 8 0.13 9.95 7.58
N VAL A 9 0.05 8.62 7.55
CA VAL A 9 -0.37 7.79 8.72
C VAL A 9 0.74 6.81 9.02
N GLY A 10 1.40 6.97 10.17
CA GLY A 10 2.58 6.16 10.52
C GLY A 10 3.67 6.26 9.43
N LYS A 11 4.04 5.11 8.86
CA LYS A 11 5.04 5.00 7.78
C LYS A 11 4.49 5.27 6.37
N VAL A 12 3.20 5.55 6.23
CA VAL A 12 2.54 5.57 4.93
C VAL A 12 2.15 6.99 4.52
N ALA A 13 2.65 7.43 3.37
CA ALA A 13 2.16 8.65 2.69
C ALA A 13 1.22 8.30 1.53
N LEU A 14 0.34 9.23 1.17
CA LEU A 14 -0.72 9.00 0.18
C LEU A 14 -0.66 10.01 -0.96
N THR A 15 -0.77 9.52 -2.20
CA THR A 15 -0.98 10.38 -3.36
C THR A 15 -2.05 9.81 -4.27
N GLN A 16 -2.82 10.66 -4.97
CA GLN A 16 -3.90 10.22 -5.84
C GLN A 16 -3.79 10.82 -7.24
N LYS A 17 -4.22 10.05 -8.24
CA LYS A 17 -4.39 10.48 -9.62
C LYS A 17 -5.78 11.07 -9.82
N ALA A 18 -5.96 11.87 -10.87
CA ALA A 18 -7.26 12.43 -11.21
C ALA A 18 -8.34 11.37 -11.49
N ASP A 19 -7.94 10.13 -11.85
CA ASP A 19 -8.84 9.00 -12.10
C ASP A 19 -9.29 8.25 -10.83
N GLY A 20 -8.87 8.69 -9.64
CA GLY A 20 -9.19 8.05 -8.35
C GLY A 20 -8.22 6.95 -7.91
N THR A 21 -7.24 6.58 -8.74
CA THR A 21 -6.17 5.67 -8.34
C THR A 21 -5.35 6.28 -7.22
N THR A 22 -5.22 5.59 -6.10
CA THR A 22 -4.48 6.07 -4.91
C THR A 22 -3.25 5.21 -4.68
N TYR A 23 -2.11 5.86 -4.47
CA TYR A 23 -0.84 5.26 -4.13
C TYR A 23 -0.58 5.39 -2.64
N PHE A 24 -0.29 4.26 -2.00
CA PHE A 24 0.16 4.16 -0.62
C PHE A 24 1.66 3.92 -0.66
N LEU A 25 2.44 4.89 -0.19
CA LEU A 25 3.90 4.85 -0.17
C LEU A 25 4.34 4.44 1.24
N TYR A 26 4.66 3.16 1.43
CA TYR A 26 5.20 2.66 2.69
C TYR A 26 6.70 2.98 2.75
N MET A 27 7.10 3.81 3.70
CA MET A 27 8.49 4.18 3.95
C MET A 27 9.09 3.17 4.93
N ALA A 28 9.93 2.27 4.42
CA ALA A 28 10.65 1.30 5.24
C ALA A 28 11.66 2.01 6.14
N ASP A 29 11.92 1.45 7.33
CA ASP A 29 13.04 1.91 8.16
C ASP A 29 14.38 1.55 7.50
N GLU A 30 15.47 2.22 7.90
CA GLU A 30 16.80 2.00 7.32
C GLU A 30 17.29 0.54 7.46
N ASP A 31 16.84 -0.16 8.50
CA ASP A 31 17.14 -1.57 8.78
C ASP A 31 16.06 -2.53 8.29
N GLU A 32 14.92 -2.04 7.78
CA GLU A 32 13.79 -2.84 7.31
C GLU A 32 14.00 -3.30 5.86
N LYS A 33 14.92 -4.25 5.68
CA LYS A 33 15.35 -4.76 4.35
C LYS A 33 14.37 -5.74 3.70
N THR A 34 13.37 -6.22 4.45
CA THR A 34 12.39 -7.21 3.97
C THR A 34 10.99 -6.72 4.24
N MET A 35 10.06 -6.93 3.30
CA MET A 35 8.66 -6.60 3.56
C MET A 35 8.08 -7.53 4.62
N PRO A 36 7.27 -7.01 5.55
CA PRO A 36 6.50 -7.86 6.45
C PRO A 36 5.48 -8.69 5.65
N SER A 37 5.03 -9.80 6.24
CA SER A 37 4.03 -10.68 5.61
C SER A 37 2.66 -10.01 5.45
N GLN A 38 2.37 -9.02 6.30
CA GLN A 38 1.16 -8.22 6.26
C GLN A 38 1.50 -6.75 6.48
N ILE A 39 0.87 -5.88 5.70
CA ILE A 39 0.95 -4.43 5.89
C ILE A 39 -0.47 -3.92 6.13
N HIS A 40 -0.65 -3.22 7.24
CA HIS A 40 -1.91 -2.61 7.63
C HIS A 40 -1.91 -1.14 7.22
N PHE A 41 -2.85 -0.78 6.34
CA PHE A 41 -3.10 0.58 5.93
C PHE A 41 -4.33 1.10 6.67
N LYS A 42 -4.19 2.24 7.34
CA LYS A 42 -5.25 2.83 8.15
C LYS A 42 -5.96 3.97 7.43
N SER A 43 -7.10 4.41 7.99
CA SER A 43 -7.87 5.60 7.59
C SER A 43 -8.63 5.53 6.27
N LEU A 44 -8.16 4.76 5.28
CA LEU A 44 -8.81 4.65 3.96
C LEU A 44 -9.05 3.19 3.61
N LYS A 45 -10.20 2.91 3.00
CA LYS A 45 -10.63 1.57 2.64
C LYS A 45 -10.76 1.43 1.12
N PRO A 46 -10.24 0.36 0.50
CA PRO A 46 -10.52 0.06 -0.89
C PRO A 46 -12.00 -0.28 -1.07
N GLN A 47 -12.55 0.03 -2.24
CA GLN A 47 -13.87 -0.50 -2.64
C GLN A 47 -13.84 -2.03 -2.71
N ALA A 48 -14.98 -2.70 -2.50
CA ALA A 48 -15.07 -4.17 -2.48
C ALA A 48 -14.46 -4.85 -3.72
N ASN A 49 -14.51 -4.21 -4.89
CA ASN A 49 -13.95 -4.72 -6.15
C ASN A 49 -12.63 -4.02 -6.56
N ALA A 50 -12.03 -3.26 -5.64
CA ALA A 50 -10.78 -2.57 -5.90
C ALA A 50 -9.62 -3.54 -6.00
N LYS A 51 -8.70 -3.25 -6.93
CA LYS A 51 -7.46 -3.99 -7.09
C LYS A 51 -6.38 -3.29 -6.27
N VAL A 52 -5.68 -4.08 -5.46
CA VAL A 52 -4.46 -3.66 -4.77
C VAL A 52 -3.28 -4.35 -5.44
N ARG A 53 -2.26 -3.59 -5.82
CA ARG A 53 -1.07 -4.08 -6.52
C ARG A 53 0.19 -3.42 -6.00
N LEU A 54 1.26 -4.19 -5.87
CA LEU A 54 2.59 -3.64 -5.65
C LEU A 54 3.16 -3.07 -6.96
N LEU A 55 3.61 -1.82 -6.98
CA LEU A 55 4.27 -1.25 -8.16
C LEU A 55 5.53 -2.05 -8.50
N GLY A 56 5.71 -2.35 -9.79
CA GLY A 56 6.75 -3.28 -10.27
C GLY A 56 6.44 -4.77 -10.01
N GLY A 57 5.30 -5.08 -9.36
CA GLY A 57 4.91 -6.43 -8.97
C GLY A 57 3.57 -6.89 -9.56
N ARG A 58 2.85 -7.70 -8.78
CA ARG A 58 1.55 -8.30 -9.13
C ARG A 58 0.44 -7.86 -8.18
N ASN A 59 -0.80 -8.17 -8.54
CA ASN A 59 -1.96 -7.99 -7.67
C ASN A 59 -1.74 -8.75 -6.35
N LEU A 60 -2.14 -8.12 -5.25
CA LEU A 60 -2.04 -8.64 -3.91
C LEU A 60 -3.44 -8.94 -3.37
N SER A 61 -3.51 -9.96 -2.51
CA SER A 61 -4.73 -10.19 -1.74
C SER A 61 -4.80 -9.18 -0.60
N TRP A 62 -6.00 -8.67 -0.34
CA TRP A 62 -6.26 -7.72 0.72
C TRP A 62 -7.59 -8.05 1.40
N LYS A 63 -7.76 -7.57 2.62
CA LYS A 63 -8.99 -7.69 3.39
C LYS A 63 -9.30 -6.36 4.06
N GLU A 64 -10.57 -5.98 4.05
CA GLU A 64 -11.04 -4.83 4.83
C GLU A 64 -10.88 -5.08 6.34
N GLU A 65 -10.49 -4.04 7.08
CA GLU A 65 -10.45 -4.01 8.54
C GLU A 65 -11.31 -2.85 9.06
N ASP A 66 -11.56 -2.78 10.36
CA ASP A 66 -12.41 -1.73 10.95
C ASP A 66 -11.91 -0.32 10.60
N ASP A 67 -10.60 -0.10 10.71
CA ASP A 67 -9.90 1.15 10.34
C ASP A 67 -8.89 0.89 9.20
N GLY A 68 -9.42 0.67 7.99
CA GLY A 68 -8.64 0.56 6.77
C GLY A 68 -8.63 -0.85 6.17
N PHE A 69 -7.46 -1.36 5.81
CA PHE A 69 -7.30 -2.67 5.18
C PHE A 69 -5.92 -3.26 5.38
N VAL A 70 -5.84 -4.59 5.34
CA VAL A 70 -4.59 -5.34 5.39
C VAL A 70 -4.27 -5.94 4.03
N VAL A 71 -3.00 -5.85 3.62
CA VAL A 71 -2.48 -6.45 2.39
C VAL A 71 -1.55 -7.60 2.76
N ASN A 72 -1.77 -8.78 2.18
CA ASN A 72 -0.89 -9.93 2.38
C ASN A 72 0.22 -9.93 1.32
N ILE A 73 1.47 -9.95 1.78
CA ILE A 73 2.66 -9.94 0.93
C ILE A 73 3.17 -11.37 0.74
N PRO A 74 3.20 -11.91 -0.50
CA PRO A 74 3.78 -13.23 -0.76
C PRO A 74 5.26 -13.31 -0.37
N ALA A 75 5.70 -14.46 0.12
CA ALA A 75 7.09 -14.67 0.60
C ALA A 75 8.17 -14.28 -0.43
N LYS A 76 7.88 -14.44 -1.73
CA LYS A 76 8.75 -14.00 -2.83
C LYS A 76 9.04 -12.50 -2.77
N TRP A 77 8.01 -11.69 -2.51
CA TRP A 77 8.15 -10.24 -2.46
C TRP A 77 8.73 -9.76 -1.14
N GLN A 78 8.50 -10.48 -0.04
CA GLN A 78 9.15 -10.18 1.25
C GLN A 78 10.68 -10.19 1.17
N LYS A 79 11.24 -11.19 0.48
CA LYS A 79 12.69 -11.37 0.32
C LYS A 79 13.30 -10.60 -0.84
N THR A 80 12.46 -10.08 -1.74
CA THR A 80 12.91 -9.39 -2.96
C THR A 80 11.99 -8.20 -3.19
N PRO A 81 12.04 -7.19 -2.30
CA PRO A 81 11.24 -5.99 -2.49
C PRO A 81 11.64 -5.27 -3.78
N PRO A 82 10.69 -4.57 -4.43
CA PRO A 82 10.95 -3.87 -5.68
C PRO A 82 11.80 -2.60 -5.48
N ALA A 83 12.01 -2.16 -4.25
CA ALA A 83 12.81 -1.01 -3.87
C ALA A 83 13.32 -1.16 -2.44
N ASP A 84 14.42 -0.47 -2.11
CA ASP A 84 15.07 -0.58 -0.80
C ASP A 84 14.37 0.22 0.30
N TYR A 85 13.83 1.39 -0.03
CA TYR A 85 13.36 2.36 0.97
C TYR A 85 11.85 2.63 0.96
N VAL A 86 11.22 2.55 -0.21
CA VAL A 86 9.81 2.90 -0.36
C VAL A 86 9.08 1.85 -1.19
N TRP A 87 8.10 1.19 -0.59
CA TRP A 87 7.27 0.21 -1.27
C TRP A 87 5.92 0.82 -1.59
N VAL A 88 5.59 0.85 -2.88
CA VAL A 88 4.41 1.57 -3.35
C VAL A 88 3.29 0.60 -3.73
N PHE A 89 2.13 0.81 -3.12
CA PHE A 89 0.92 0.05 -3.38
C PHE A 89 -0.07 0.91 -4.15
N GLU A 90 -0.48 0.42 -5.30
CA GLU A 90 -1.53 1.00 -6.12
C GLU A 90 -2.88 0.42 -5.73
N VAL A 91 -3.83 1.29 -5.38
CA VAL A 91 -5.22 0.95 -5.08
C VAL A 91 -6.10 1.61 -6.12
N SER A 92 -6.81 0.80 -6.90
CA SER A 92 -7.56 1.31 -8.07
C SER A 92 -8.72 2.24 -7.68
N LYS A 93 -9.32 2.05 -6.51
CA LYS A 93 -10.43 2.88 -6.04
C LYS A 93 -10.64 2.75 -4.53
N LEU A 94 -10.89 3.88 -3.86
CA LEU A 94 -11.18 3.97 -2.43
C LEU A 94 -12.66 4.30 -2.20
N ASN A 95 -13.14 3.99 -0.98
CA ASN A 95 -14.44 4.42 -0.45
C ASN A 95 -14.34 5.77 0.26
#